data_AF-A0A4Y4DZ96-F1
#
_entry.id   AF-A0A4Y4DZ96-F1
#
_cell.length_a   1.000
_cell.length_b   1.000
_cell.length_c   1.000
_cell.angle_alpha   90.00
_cell.angle_beta   90.00
_cell.angle_gamma   90.00
#
_symmetry.space_group_name_H-M   'P 1'
#
loop_
_entity.id
_entity.type
_entity.pdbx_description
1 polymer ?
#
loop_
_entity_poly.entity_id
_entity_poly.type
_entity_poly.pdbx_seq_one_letter_code
_entity_poly.pdbx_strand_id
1 'polypeptide(L)'
;MGPADIGVEVEDFGNTDWAGRAPEAFDCGSGIHDWQTVQINHFEHQTATIEEKRSTIAHEFGHAVGLAHPPNQVESMPCAEVSLMNHYWAPRSNCDVYTPQGDDIEGVNWIYALSDPCDDCGPVDIARIEERDATAPPNPSATPSVLDFVRTYDSLEALEADASDVVVVEPTVSSRVEYIGGSLNSEPTPFTVTTARVTGALSGDLAVGDMVEVRQFGDDAEYAVNAAPLLREGSEYLLYLKPWERISSAETGQHVIVGGQAAWQLSGESGTASSGQTDLPERIALDGASANAVASD
;
A
#
# COMPACT_ATOMS: atom_id res chain seq x y z
N MET A 1 -17.85 -3.21 -18.87
CA MET A 1 -17.53 -2.45 -17.65
C MET A 1 -16.21 -3.03 -17.16
N GLY A 2 -15.21 -2.19 -16.86
CA GLY A 2 -14.03 -2.68 -16.17
C GLY A 2 -14.43 -3.23 -14.78
N PRO A 3 -13.57 -4.04 -14.13
CA PRO A 3 -13.79 -4.36 -12.72
C PRO A 3 -13.95 -3.05 -11.94
N ALA A 4 -14.88 -3.02 -10.99
CA ALA A 4 -14.96 -1.92 -10.04
C ALA A 4 -13.76 -2.09 -9.10
N ASP A 5 -12.76 -1.22 -9.23
CA ASP A 5 -11.67 -1.14 -8.28
C ASP A 5 -12.13 -0.21 -7.15
N ILE A 6 -12.13 -0.73 -5.92
CA ILE A 6 -12.37 0.07 -4.71
C ILE A 6 -11.05 0.15 -3.93
N GLY A 7 -10.49 1.34 -3.85
CA GLY A 7 -9.38 1.63 -2.94
C GLY A 7 -9.89 1.73 -1.51
N VAL A 8 -9.16 1.12 -0.58
CA VAL A 8 -9.49 1.17 0.86
C VAL A 8 -8.27 1.64 1.61
N GLU A 9 -8.43 2.71 2.37
CA GLU A 9 -7.44 3.17 3.34
C GLU A 9 -7.89 2.82 4.74
N VAL A 10 -6.99 2.26 5.54
CA VAL A 10 -7.25 1.91 6.94
C VAL A 10 -6.53 2.91 7.84
N GLU A 11 -7.28 3.67 8.64
CA GLU A 11 -6.75 4.64 9.59
C GLU A 11 -7.03 4.26 11.04
N ASP A 12 -6.22 4.77 11.97
CA ASP A 12 -6.55 4.80 13.40
C ASP A 12 -7.37 6.08 13.70
N PHE A 13 -8.54 5.95 14.35
CA PHE A 13 -9.37 7.12 14.72
C PHE A 13 -9.38 7.45 16.22
N GLY A 14 -8.41 6.94 16.96
CA GLY A 14 -8.28 7.14 18.40
C GLY A 14 -9.18 6.21 19.22
N ASN A 15 -9.20 6.43 20.54
CA ASN A 15 -9.99 5.63 21.47
C ASN A 15 -11.44 6.11 21.50
N THR A 16 -12.36 5.25 21.08
CA THR A 16 -13.80 5.47 21.20
C THR A 16 -14.52 4.24 21.76
N ASP A 17 -15.85 4.30 21.85
CA ASP A 17 -16.67 3.14 22.24
C ASP A 17 -17.05 2.26 21.03
N TRP A 18 -16.59 2.57 19.82
CA TRP A 18 -16.89 1.83 18.58
C TRP A 18 -15.66 1.04 18.15
N ALA A 19 -15.83 -0.17 17.61
CA ALA A 19 -14.68 -0.97 17.15
C ALA A 19 -14.05 -0.41 15.85
N GLY A 20 -14.89 0.12 14.97
CA GLY A 20 -14.53 0.71 13.69
C GLY A 20 -15.55 1.76 13.25
N ARG A 21 -15.25 2.45 12.15
CA ARG A 21 -16.23 3.22 11.37
C ARG A 21 -15.77 3.41 9.93
N ALA A 22 -16.72 3.46 9.00
CA ALA A 22 -16.56 3.99 7.65
C ALA A 22 -17.24 5.37 7.54
N PRO A 23 -16.54 6.49 7.83
CA PRO A 23 -17.16 7.80 7.97
C PRO A 23 -17.82 8.31 6.69
N GLU A 24 -17.34 7.86 5.53
CA GLU A 24 -17.84 8.28 4.22
C GLU A 24 -18.95 7.36 3.67
N ALA A 25 -19.21 6.23 4.32
CA ALA A 25 -20.21 5.25 3.86
C ALA A 25 -21.67 5.73 4.01
N PHE A 26 -21.92 6.76 4.83
CA PHE A 26 -23.27 7.27 5.08
C PHE A 26 -23.68 8.41 4.13
N ASP A 27 -22.75 8.96 3.35
CA ASP A 27 -23.08 9.95 2.33
C ASP A 27 -23.49 9.25 1.02
N CYS A 28 -24.57 8.47 1.07
CA CYS A 28 -25.16 7.80 -0.10
C CYS A 28 -25.80 8.81 -1.10
N GLY A 29 -25.38 10.08 -1.05
CA GLY A 29 -25.74 11.15 -1.97
C GLY A 29 -25.13 10.94 -3.35
N SER A 30 -25.55 9.89 -4.05
CA SER A 30 -25.38 9.67 -5.50
C SER A 30 -23.94 9.76 -6.04
N GLY A 31 -23.17 8.68 -5.88
CA GLY A 31 -21.89 8.48 -6.59
C GLY A 31 -21.48 7.01 -6.63
N ILE A 32 -20.76 6.61 -7.67
CA ILE A 32 -19.93 5.40 -7.64
C ILE A 32 -18.68 5.82 -6.87
N HIS A 33 -18.42 5.20 -5.73
CA HIS A 33 -17.22 5.46 -4.94
C HIS A 33 -16.15 4.45 -5.36
N ASP A 34 -15.05 4.96 -5.90
CA ASP A 34 -13.81 4.22 -6.19
C ASP A 34 -12.84 4.24 -4.99
N TRP A 35 -13.20 4.93 -3.91
CA TRP A 35 -12.43 5.06 -2.69
C TRP A 35 -13.31 5.11 -1.45
N GLN A 36 -12.87 4.46 -0.36
CA GLN A 36 -13.47 4.56 0.97
C GLN A 36 -12.39 4.48 2.06
N THR A 37 -12.55 5.26 3.12
CA THR A 37 -11.73 5.15 4.33
C THR A 37 -12.44 4.27 5.36
N VAL A 38 -11.74 3.26 5.85
CA VAL A 38 -12.11 2.46 7.02
C VAL A 38 -11.25 2.93 8.19
N GLN A 39 -11.86 3.17 9.34
CA GLN A 39 -11.13 3.58 10.53
C GLN A 39 -11.31 2.54 11.63
N ILE A 40 -10.22 2.10 12.26
CA ILE A 40 -10.23 1.16 13.39
C ILE A 40 -9.90 1.90 14.67
N ASN A 41 -10.55 1.52 15.77
CA ASN A 41 -10.30 2.08 17.07
C ASN A 41 -8.91 1.70 17.57
N HIS A 42 -8.17 2.68 18.11
CA HIS A 42 -6.84 2.47 18.68
C HIS A 42 -6.79 1.34 19.72
N PHE A 43 -7.82 1.23 20.57
CA PHE A 43 -7.92 0.16 21.57
C PHE A 43 -8.05 -1.22 20.94
N GLU A 44 -8.90 -1.36 19.92
CA GLU A 44 -9.01 -2.60 19.11
C GLU A 44 -7.68 -2.91 18.43
N HIS A 45 -7.03 -1.89 17.85
CA HIS A 45 -5.72 -2.06 17.23
C HIS A 45 -4.66 -2.59 18.19
N GLN A 46 -4.69 -2.24 19.47
CA GLN A 46 -3.70 -2.70 20.45
C GLN A 46 -4.05 -4.02 21.13
N THR A 47 -5.33 -4.28 21.38
CA THR A 47 -5.75 -5.35 22.31
C THR A 47 -6.50 -6.49 21.66
N ALA A 48 -7.10 -6.27 20.49
CA ALA A 48 -7.85 -7.30 19.79
C ALA A 48 -6.91 -8.33 19.14
N THR A 49 -7.40 -9.55 19.02
CA THR A 49 -6.75 -10.62 18.26
C THR A 49 -6.71 -10.28 16.76
N ILE A 50 -5.85 -10.98 16.00
CA ILE A 50 -5.78 -10.79 14.54
C ILE A 50 -7.13 -11.05 13.88
N GLU A 51 -7.89 -12.05 14.34
CA GLU A 51 -9.19 -12.39 13.76
C GLU A 51 -10.24 -11.32 14.07
N GLU A 52 -10.27 -10.78 15.30
CA GLU A 52 -11.16 -9.67 15.65
C GLU A 52 -10.86 -8.41 14.82
N LYS A 53 -9.58 -8.09 14.60
CA LYS A 53 -9.18 -7.00 13.70
C LYS A 53 -9.68 -7.24 12.27
N ARG A 54 -9.54 -8.47 11.76
CA ARG A 54 -10.06 -8.84 10.44
C ARG A 54 -11.58 -8.69 10.37
N SER A 55 -12.33 -9.11 11.40
CA SER A 55 -13.77 -8.91 11.46
C SER A 55 -14.15 -7.43 11.42
N THR A 56 -13.48 -6.59 12.20
CA THR A 56 -13.73 -5.15 12.21
C THR A 56 -13.43 -4.54 10.84
N ILE A 57 -12.26 -4.81 10.25
CA ILE A 57 -11.90 -4.31 8.91
C ILE A 57 -12.93 -4.75 7.87
N ALA A 58 -13.29 -6.03 7.86
CA ALA A 58 -14.22 -6.57 6.88
C ALA A 58 -15.65 -6.02 7.07
N HIS A 59 -16.08 -5.77 8.30
CA HIS A 59 -17.35 -5.08 8.60
C HIS A 59 -17.38 -3.66 8.03
N GLU A 60 -16.35 -2.86 8.32
CA GLU A 60 -16.28 -1.49 7.81
C GLU A 60 -16.12 -1.46 6.28
N PHE A 61 -15.38 -2.41 5.71
CA PHE A 61 -15.32 -2.58 4.26
C PHE A 61 -16.69 -2.97 3.67
N GLY A 62 -17.50 -3.75 4.39
CA GLY A 62 -18.89 -4.02 4.04
C GLY A 62 -19.69 -2.74 3.82
N HIS A 63 -19.51 -1.74 4.70
CA HIS A 63 -20.10 -0.41 4.50
C HIS A 63 -19.55 0.31 3.27
N ALA A 64 -18.25 0.22 3.04
CA ALA A 64 -17.62 0.79 1.84
C ALA A 64 -18.21 0.25 0.54
N VAL A 65 -18.61 -1.04 0.54
CA VAL A 65 -19.28 -1.68 -0.60
C VAL A 65 -20.82 -1.59 -0.53
N GLY A 66 -21.35 -0.73 0.33
CA GLY A 66 -22.78 -0.39 0.38
C GLY A 66 -23.66 -1.30 1.23
N LEU A 67 -23.10 -2.24 2.00
CA LEU A 67 -23.88 -3.00 2.98
C LEU A 67 -24.29 -2.12 4.17
N ALA A 68 -25.52 -2.28 4.63
CA ALA A 68 -26.02 -1.69 5.86
C ALA A 68 -26.02 -2.73 6.99
N HIS A 69 -26.13 -2.28 8.23
CA HIS A 69 -26.42 -3.16 9.36
C HIS A 69 -27.79 -3.85 9.16
N PRO A 70 -27.91 -5.16 9.40
CA PRO A 70 -29.18 -5.85 9.39
C PRO A 70 -30.17 -5.25 10.40
N PRO A 71 -31.47 -5.25 10.10
CA PRO A 71 -32.47 -4.75 11.04
C PRO A 71 -32.59 -5.66 12.27
N ASN A 72 -32.98 -5.07 13.41
CA ASN A 72 -33.27 -5.77 14.67
C ASN A 72 -32.09 -6.50 15.33
N GLN A 73 -30.86 -6.08 15.08
CA GLN A 73 -29.71 -6.63 15.78
C GLN A 73 -29.68 -6.23 17.25
N VAL A 74 -29.29 -7.19 18.08
CA VAL A 74 -29.16 -7.05 19.53
C VAL A 74 -27.89 -7.75 20.00
N GLU A 75 -27.31 -7.28 21.11
CA GLU A 75 -26.06 -7.81 21.68
C GLU A 75 -26.19 -9.27 22.17
N SER A 76 -27.40 -9.76 22.40
CA SER A 76 -27.69 -11.12 22.88
C SER A 76 -28.24 -12.07 21.80
N MET A 77 -28.00 -11.75 20.53
CA MET A 77 -28.39 -12.56 19.38
C MET A 77 -27.76 -13.97 19.43
N PRO A 78 -28.48 -15.05 19.06
CA PRO A 78 -27.89 -16.38 18.92
C PRO A 78 -26.78 -16.37 17.86
N CYS A 79 -25.66 -17.07 18.10
CA CYS A 79 -24.54 -17.08 17.15
C CYS A 79 -24.90 -17.51 15.73
N ALA A 80 -25.92 -18.35 15.55
CA ALA A 80 -26.39 -18.76 14.22
C ALA A 80 -27.06 -17.62 13.41
N GLU A 81 -27.35 -16.48 14.04
CA GLU A 81 -27.99 -15.32 13.43
C GLU A 81 -27.04 -14.11 13.34
N VAL A 82 -25.83 -14.20 13.91
CA VAL A 82 -24.84 -13.11 13.88
C VAL A 82 -24.19 -13.07 12.50
N SER A 83 -24.34 -11.94 11.81
CA SER A 83 -23.63 -11.66 10.55
C SER A 83 -22.39 -10.79 10.74
N LEU A 84 -21.55 -10.71 9.71
CA LEU A 84 -20.38 -9.83 9.75
C LEU A 84 -20.82 -8.38 9.84
N MET A 85 -21.91 -8.00 9.17
CA MET A 85 -22.48 -6.65 9.27
C MET A 85 -23.22 -6.39 10.60
N ASN A 86 -22.99 -7.19 11.65
CA ASN A 86 -23.51 -6.89 12.98
C ASN A 86 -22.87 -5.66 13.61
N HIS A 87 -23.67 -4.64 13.90
CA HIS A 87 -23.18 -3.36 14.44
C HIS A 87 -22.61 -3.47 15.85
N TYR A 88 -22.95 -4.53 16.57
CA TYR A 88 -22.30 -4.87 17.84
C TYR A 88 -21.05 -5.71 17.59
N TRP A 89 -19.91 -5.25 18.10
CA TRP A 89 -18.65 -5.98 18.05
C TRP A 89 -18.69 -7.28 18.88
N ALA A 90 -19.24 -7.21 20.10
CA ALA A 90 -19.19 -8.34 21.05
C ALA A 90 -19.85 -9.63 20.53
N PRO A 91 -21.04 -9.61 19.87
CA PRO A 91 -21.60 -10.79 19.23
C PRO A 91 -20.70 -11.40 18.15
N ARG A 92 -20.02 -10.57 17.34
CA ARG A 92 -19.13 -11.06 16.28
C ARG A 92 -17.93 -11.79 16.86
N SER A 93 -17.27 -11.18 17.84
CA SER A 93 -16.14 -11.79 18.57
C SER A 93 -16.57 -13.06 19.32
N ASN A 94 -17.65 -13.00 20.13
CA ASN A 94 -18.11 -14.14 20.93
C ASN A 94 -18.60 -15.34 20.10
N CYS A 95 -19.01 -15.11 18.85
CA CYS A 95 -19.52 -16.13 17.94
C CYS A 95 -18.54 -16.49 16.81
N ASP A 96 -17.30 -16.02 16.89
CA ASP A 96 -16.23 -16.27 15.91
C ASP A 96 -16.61 -15.88 14.46
N VAL A 97 -17.34 -14.77 14.30
CA VAL A 97 -17.75 -14.24 12.99
C VAL A 97 -16.69 -13.27 12.46
N TYR A 98 -15.70 -13.83 11.75
CA TYR A 98 -14.56 -13.09 11.17
C TYR A 98 -14.59 -12.99 9.64
N THR A 99 -15.60 -13.57 9.00
CA THR A 99 -15.78 -13.59 7.53
C THR A 99 -17.23 -13.26 7.17
N PRO A 100 -17.52 -12.78 5.94
CA PRO A 100 -18.89 -12.54 5.50
C PRO A 100 -19.77 -13.79 5.63
N GLN A 101 -20.95 -13.62 6.20
CA GLN A 101 -21.97 -14.64 6.34
C GLN A 101 -22.96 -14.60 5.15
N GLY A 102 -23.92 -15.53 5.14
CA GLY A 102 -24.85 -15.69 4.02
C GLY A 102 -25.62 -14.41 3.67
N ASP A 103 -26.08 -13.65 4.65
CA ASP A 103 -26.78 -12.37 4.43
C ASP A 103 -25.85 -11.28 3.89
N ASP A 104 -24.61 -11.20 4.38
CA ASP A 104 -23.62 -10.25 3.88
C ASP A 104 -23.29 -10.53 2.40
N ILE A 105 -23.08 -11.81 2.06
CA ILE A 105 -22.79 -12.28 0.69
C ILE A 105 -23.98 -12.01 -0.24
N GLU A 106 -25.21 -12.32 0.19
CA GLU A 106 -26.43 -12.02 -0.56
C GLU A 106 -26.59 -10.52 -0.79
N GLY A 107 -26.28 -9.69 0.21
CA GLY A 107 -26.31 -8.23 0.11
C GLY A 107 -25.36 -7.69 -0.96
N VAL A 108 -24.07 -8.10 -0.93
CA VAL A 108 -23.08 -7.65 -1.92
C VAL A 108 -23.48 -8.12 -3.32
N ASN A 109 -23.88 -9.38 -3.46
CA ASN A 109 -24.33 -9.93 -4.74
C ASN A 109 -25.55 -9.19 -5.29
N TRP A 110 -26.47 -8.73 -4.42
CA TRP A 110 -27.62 -7.93 -4.83
C TRP A 110 -27.21 -6.52 -5.29
N ILE A 111 -26.34 -5.84 -4.55
CA ILE A 111 -25.86 -4.47 -4.88
C ILE A 111 -25.11 -4.46 -6.20
N TYR A 112 -24.17 -5.38 -6.36
CA TYR A 112 -23.27 -5.41 -7.52
C TYR A 112 -23.77 -6.30 -8.66
N ALA A 113 -24.95 -6.91 -8.50
CA ALA A 113 -25.67 -7.71 -9.47
C ALA A 113 -24.74 -8.29 -10.53
N LEU A 114 -23.93 -9.27 -10.12
CA LEU A 114 -23.26 -10.14 -11.08
C LEU A 114 -24.35 -10.59 -12.05
N SER A 115 -24.25 -10.13 -13.30
CA SER A 115 -25.30 -10.30 -14.31
C SER A 115 -25.47 -11.76 -14.74
N ASP A 116 -24.72 -12.66 -14.12
CA ASP A 116 -25.01 -14.07 -13.96
C ASP A 116 -24.83 -14.39 -12.46
N PRO A 117 -25.83 -15.00 -11.79
CA PRO A 117 -25.60 -15.58 -10.47
C PRO A 117 -24.45 -16.57 -10.59
N CYS A 118 -23.36 -16.36 -9.85
CA CYS A 118 -22.33 -17.38 -9.71
C CYS A 118 -22.95 -18.60 -9.02
N ASP A 119 -23.45 -19.56 -9.81
CA ASP A 119 -23.92 -20.88 -9.37
C ASP A 119 -22.79 -21.71 -8.71
N ASP A 120 -21.57 -21.17 -8.63
CA ASP A 120 -20.38 -21.81 -8.05
C ASP A 120 -19.54 -20.84 -7.20
N CYS A 121 -20.20 -19.98 -6.40
CA CYS A 121 -19.54 -19.35 -5.24
C CYS A 121 -19.37 -20.39 -4.12
N GLY A 122 -18.56 -21.42 -4.36
CA GLY A 122 -17.96 -22.20 -3.29
C GLY A 122 -17.11 -21.31 -2.37
N PRO A 123 -16.62 -21.84 -1.23
CA PRO A 123 -15.72 -21.10 -0.36
C PRO A 123 -14.59 -20.49 -1.18
N VAL A 124 -14.27 -19.22 -0.92
CA VAL A 124 -13.20 -18.49 -1.62
C VAL A 124 -11.95 -19.35 -1.60
N ASP A 125 -11.57 -19.87 -2.76
CA ASP A 125 -10.36 -20.66 -2.93
C ASP A 125 -9.17 -19.69 -2.86
N ILE A 126 -8.63 -19.50 -1.66
CA ILE A 126 -7.50 -18.59 -1.40
C ILE A 126 -6.31 -18.94 -2.32
N ALA A 127 -6.11 -20.22 -2.65
CA ALA A 127 -5.05 -20.64 -3.56
C ALA A 127 -5.23 -20.07 -4.98
N ARG A 128 -6.47 -19.82 -5.40
CA ARG A 128 -6.78 -19.22 -6.72
C ARG A 128 -6.60 -17.70 -6.74
N ILE A 129 -6.65 -17.03 -5.58
CA ILE A 129 -6.28 -15.60 -5.47
C ILE A 129 -4.77 -15.47 -5.58
N GLU A 130 -4.01 -16.29 -4.85
CA GLU A 130 -2.54 -16.31 -4.91
C GLU A 130 -2.03 -16.66 -6.32
N GLU A 131 -2.67 -17.60 -7.03
CA GLU A 131 -2.29 -17.98 -8.40
C GLU A 131 -2.64 -16.89 -9.44
N ARG A 132 -3.70 -16.10 -9.19
CA ARG A 132 -4.09 -14.99 -10.05
C ARG A 132 -3.18 -13.77 -9.88
N ASP A 133 -2.72 -13.48 -8.66
CA ASP A 133 -1.71 -12.43 -8.43
C ASP A 133 -0.33 -12.83 -8.96
N ALA A 134 0.01 -14.13 -8.94
CA ALA A 134 1.26 -14.63 -9.50
C ALA A 134 1.32 -14.64 -11.04
N THR A 135 0.16 -14.58 -11.71
CA THR A 135 0.07 -14.68 -13.19
C THR A 135 -0.50 -13.43 -13.86
N ALA A 136 -1.01 -12.47 -13.09
CA ALA A 136 -1.38 -11.18 -13.62
C ALA A 136 -0.12 -10.45 -14.13
N PRO A 137 -0.11 -9.94 -15.38
CA PRO A 137 0.97 -9.05 -15.79
C PRO A 137 1.00 -7.84 -14.84
N PRO A 138 2.20 -7.35 -14.46
CA PRO A 138 2.31 -6.18 -13.59
C PRO A 138 1.46 -5.06 -14.19
N ASN A 139 0.54 -4.51 -13.41
CA ASN A 139 -0.29 -3.40 -13.86
C ASN A 139 0.61 -2.16 -13.96
N PRO A 140 1.02 -1.72 -15.16
CA PRO A 140 2.00 -0.64 -15.30
C PRO A 140 1.40 0.74 -14.97
N SER A 141 0.13 0.79 -14.55
CA SER A 141 -0.65 2.00 -14.31
C SER A 141 -1.19 2.12 -12.88
N ALA A 142 -0.68 1.32 -11.93
CA ALA A 142 -1.05 1.49 -10.53
C ALA A 142 -0.42 2.79 -10.01
N THR A 143 -1.26 3.78 -9.70
CA THR A 143 -0.90 5.02 -9.00
C THR A 143 0.03 4.66 -7.84
N PRO A 144 1.21 5.28 -7.73
CA PRO A 144 2.11 5.02 -6.62
C PRO A 144 1.41 5.26 -5.29
N SER A 145 1.48 4.27 -4.42
CA SER A 145 0.86 4.34 -3.10
C SER A 145 1.93 4.51 -2.03
N VAL A 146 1.52 4.79 -0.79
CA VAL A 146 2.42 4.72 0.37
C VAL A 146 3.09 3.34 0.48
N LEU A 147 2.46 2.28 -0.07
CA LEU A 147 3.02 0.92 -0.10
C LEU A 147 4.25 0.82 -1.01
N ASP A 148 4.37 1.68 -2.03
CA ASP A 148 5.51 1.66 -2.96
C ASP A 148 6.82 2.00 -2.24
N PHE A 149 6.79 2.69 -1.09
CA PHE A 149 7.98 3.00 -0.30
C PHE A 149 8.53 1.83 0.52
N VAL A 150 7.67 0.89 0.90
CA VAL A 150 7.99 -0.19 1.87
C VAL A 150 7.96 -1.58 1.23
N ARG A 151 7.75 -1.65 -0.08
CA ARG A 151 7.74 -2.91 -0.83
C ARG A 151 9.10 -3.60 -0.76
N THR A 152 9.06 -4.92 -0.61
CA THR A 152 10.24 -5.80 -0.68
C THR A 152 10.20 -6.60 -1.97
N TYR A 153 11.38 -6.96 -2.48
CA TYR A 153 11.53 -7.73 -3.72
C TYR A 153 12.42 -8.94 -3.49
N ASP A 154 12.06 -10.04 -4.15
CA ASP A 154 12.79 -11.30 -4.05
C ASP A 154 13.86 -11.43 -5.15
N SER A 155 13.91 -10.49 -6.11
CA SER A 155 14.90 -10.49 -7.18
C SER A 155 15.10 -9.10 -7.80
N LEU A 156 16.28 -8.88 -8.40
CA LEU A 156 16.56 -7.67 -9.17
C LEU A 156 15.64 -7.54 -10.40
N GLU A 157 15.27 -8.66 -11.02
CA GLU A 157 14.34 -8.66 -12.17
C GLU A 157 12.95 -8.13 -11.78
N ALA A 158 12.42 -8.56 -10.62
CA ALA A 158 11.15 -8.06 -10.11
C ALA A 158 11.22 -6.56 -9.75
N LEU A 159 12.35 -6.11 -9.21
CA LEU A 159 12.60 -4.71 -8.91
C LEU A 159 12.71 -3.86 -10.20
N GLU A 160 13.47 -4.32 -11.19
CA GLU A 160 13.61 -3.68 -12.50
C GLU A 160 12.26 -3.54 -13.22
N ALA A 161 11.40 -4.56 -13.12
CA ALA A 161 10.10 -4.57 -13.76
C ALA A 161 9.09 -3.58 -13.14
N ASP A 162 9.26 -3.22 -11.85
CA ASP A 162 8.38 -2.26 -11.16
C ASP A 162 8.87 -0.80 -11.30
N ALA A 163 10.16 -0.63 -11.60
CA ALA A 163 10.77 0.68 -11.82
C ALA A 163 10.42 1.22 -13.22
N SER A 164 10.13 2.52 -13.29
CA SER A 164 10.03 3.24 -14.57
C SER A 164 11.39 3.71 -15.07
N ASP A 165 12.29 4.04 -14.13
CA ASP A 165 13.63 4.51 -14.41
C ASP A 165 14.66 3.83 -13.50
N VAL A 166 15.81 3.50 -14.06
CA VAL A 166 16.97 3.02 -13.30
C VAL A 166 18.14 3.93 -13.60
N VAL A 167 18.56 4.69 -12.59
CA VAL A 167 19.49 5.81 -12.76
C VAL A 167 20.56 5.82 -11.69
N VAL A 168 21.74 6.31 -12.07
CA VAL A 168 22.78 6.72 -11.14
C VAL A 168 22.64 8.21 -10.88
N VAL A 169 22.62 8.60 -9.62
CA VAL A 169 22.40 9.99 -9.22
C VAL A 169 23.42 10.48 -8.19
N GLU A 170 23.71 11.77 -8.24
CA GLU A 170 24.45 12.51 -7.23
C GLU A 170 23.51 13.52 -6.54
N PRO A 171 23.19 13.32 -5.24
CA PRO A 171 22.33 14.23 -4.50
C PRO A 171 22.97 15.61 -4.33
N THR A 172 22.17 16.66 -4.48
CA THR A 172 22.60 18.04 -4.24
C THR A 172 22.42 18.46 -2.77
N VAL A 173 22.91 19.65 -2.41
CA VAL A 173 22.61 20.29 -1.11
C VAL A 173 21.12 20.57 -0.86
N SER A 174 20.27 20.47 -1.90
CA SER A 174 18.87 20.88 -1.80
C SER A 174 17.99 19.72 -1.35
N SER A 175 17.51 19.83 -0.12
CA SER A 175 16.44 18.99 0.42
C SER A 175 15.40 19.83 1.16
N ARG A 176 14.18 19.30 1.27
CA ARG A 176 13.10 19.89 2.06
C ARG A 176 12.22 18.81 2.65
N VAL A 177 11.56 19.13 3.76
CA VAL A 177 10.51 18.29 4.32
C VAL A 177 9.17 18.73 3.74
N GLU A 178 8.43 17.78 3.18
CA GLU A 178 7.04 17.96 2.75
C GLU A 178 6.14 17.05 3.56
N TYR A 179 4.93 17.53 3.82
CA TYR A 179 3.92 16.80 4.59
C TYR A 179 2.80 16.38 3.64
N ILE A 180 2.50 15.09 3.60
CA ILE A 180 1.39 14.52 2.80
C ILE A 180 0.37 13.90 3.75
N GLY A 181 -0.91 14.05 3.40
CA GLY A 181 -2.01 13.50 4.19
C GLY A 181 -2.34 14.36 5.41
N GLY A 182 -2.95 13.71 6.39
CA GLY A 182 -3.58 14.32 7.56
C GLY A 182 -5.09 14.48 7.35
N SER A 183 -5.86 13.51 7.80
CA SER A 183 -7.30 13.68 8.04
C SER A 183 -7.48 14.51 9.31
N LEU A 184 -8.71 14.92 9.64
CA LEU A 184 -9.01 15.77 10.81
C LEU A 184 -8.42 15.27 12.15
N ASN A 185 -7.94 14.01 12.22
CA ASN A 185 -7.33 13.41 13.41
C ASN A 185 -6.00 12.66 13.17
N SER A 186 -5.41 12.67 11.97
CA SER A 186 -4.09 12.07 11.73
C SER A 186 -3.03 13.15 11.52
N GLU A 187 -1.88 13.00 12.18
CA GLU A 187 -0.74 13.88 11.93
C GLU A 187 -0.25 13.63 10.49
N PRO A 188 0.03 14.69 9.72
CA PRO A 188 0.46 14.53 8.34
C PRO A 188 1.83 13.85 8.29
N THR A 189 2.00 12.90 7.36
CA THR A 189 3.22 12.12 7.26
C THR A 189 4.35 12.96 6.66
N PRO A 190 5.51 13.07 7.34
CA PRO A 190 6.66 13.80 6.83
C PRO A 190 7.44 12.97 5.80
N PHE A 191 7.79 13.60 4.69
CA PHE A 191 8.68 13.07 3.67
C PHE A 191 9.84 14.04 3.43
N THR A 192 11.03 13.52 3.21
CA THR A 192 12.16 14.31 2.72
C THR A 192 12.20 14.22 1.20
N VAL A 193 12.16 15.37 0.53
CA VAL A 193 12.36 15.49 -0.92
C VAL A 193 13.77 16.01 -1.16
N THR A 194 14.61 15.19 -1.79
CA THR A 194 15.99 15.50 -2.12
C THR A 194 16.14 15.72 -3.62
N THR A 195 16.72 16.84 -4.02
CA THR A 195 17.07 17.08 -5.43
C THR A 195 18.39 16.39 -5.76
N ALA A 196 18.41 15.54 -6.79
CA ALA A 196 19.60 14.86 -7.27
C ALA A 196 19.81 15.10 -8.77
N ARG A 197 21.06 15.05 -9.22
CA ARG A 197 21.42 15.09 -10.64
C ARG A 197 21.64 13.68 -11.16
N VAL A 198 21.05 13.33 -12.29
CA VAL A 198 21.32 12.07 -12.97
C VAL A 198 22.72 12.11 -13.58
N THR A 199 23.62 11.23 -13.10
CA THR A 199 24.99 11.07 -13.60
C THR A 199 25.13 9.86 -14.54
N GLY A 200 24.21 8.90 -14.45
CA GLY A 200 24.10 7.75 -15.35
C GLY A 200 22.64 7.33 -15.53
N ALA A 201 22.29 6.82 -16.72
CA ALA A 201 20.95 6.30 -17.01
C ALA A 201 21.08 4.89 -17.58
N LEU A 202 20.49 3.90 -16.91
CA LEU A 202 20.52 2.48 -17.30
C LEU A 202 19.25 2.10 -18.04
N SER A 203 18.09 2.56 -17.57
CA SER A 203 16.80 2.39 -18.23
C SER A 203 15.83 3.54 -17.87
N GLY A 204 14.75 3.67 -18.66
CA GLY A 204 13.72 4.69 -18.47
C GLY A 204 13.86 5.91 -19.38
N ASP A 205 13.16 6.97 -18.99
CA ASP A 205 13.06 8.24 -19.72
C ASP A 205 14.03 9.31 -19.17
N LEU A 206 14.50 9.15 -17.94
CA LEU A 206 15.47 10.06 -17.33
C LEU A 206 16.83 10.01 -18.03
N ALA A 207 17.38 11.18 -18.37
CA ALA A 207 18.65 11.32 -19.07
C ALA A 207 19.77 11.89 -18.18
N VAL A 208 21.02 11.60 -18.54
CA VAL A 208 22.20 12.18 -17.88
C VAL A 208 22.15 13.71 -17.94
N GLY A 209 22.28 14.34 -16.79
CA GLY A 209 22.22 15.79 -16.62
C GLY A 209 20.87 16.29 -16.07
N ASP A 210 19.82 15.48 -16.13
CA ASP A 210 18.51 15.83 -15.58
C ASP A 210 18.57 16.04 -14.06
N MET A 211 17.67 16.91 -13.58
CA MET A 211 17.46 17.13 -12.16
C MET A 211 16.17 16.43 -11.75
N VAL A 212 16.27 15.55 -10.76
CA VAL A 212 15.13 14.78 -10.24
C VAL A 212 14.90 15.10 -8.78
N GLU A 213 13.64 15.21 -8.38
CA GLU A 213 13.24 15.32 -6.99
C GLU A 213 12.84 13.93 -6.49
N VAL A 214 13.64 13.35 -5.59
CA VAL A 214 13.40 12.02 -5.00
C VAL A 214 12.77 12.20 -3.63
N ARG A 215 11.57 11.65 -3.47
CA ARG A 215 10.82 11.61 -2.21
C ARG A 215 11.17 10.34 -1.43
N GLN A 216 11.45 10.50 -0.15
CA GLN A 216 11.83 9.43 0.77
C GLN A 216 11.13 9.61 2.12
N PHE A 217 10.90 8.53 2.85
CA PHE A 217 10.63 8.64 4.27
C PHE A 217 11.85 9.24 4.97
N GLY A 218 11.61 10.20 5.86
CA GLY A 218 12.67 10.81 6.66
C GLY A 218 13.37 9.81 7.58
N ASP A 219 14.29 10.28 8.41
CA ASP A 219 14.94 9.47 9.45
C ASP A 219 13.99 9.06 10.60
N ASP A 220 12.67 9.24 10.43
CA ASP A 220 11.68 8.85 11.44
C ASP A 220 11.47 7.33 11.43
N ALA A 221 12.00 6.68 12.47
CA ALA A 221 12.02 5.22 12.60
C ALA A 221 10.62 4.59 12.58
N GLU A 222 9.56 5.35 12.89
CA GLU A 222 8.18 4.86 12.87
C GLU A 222 7.70 4.53 11.44
N TYR A 223 8.16 5.29 10.44
CA TYR A 223 7.77 5.12 9.03
C TYR A 223 8.85 4.45 8.17
N ALA A 224 10.07 4.28 8.71
CA ALA A 224 11.25 3.87 7.95
C ALA A 224 11.49 2.35 7.90
N VAL A 225 10.57 1.51 8.38
CA VAL A 225 10.73 0.05 8.27
C VAL A 225 10.71 -0.33 6.79
N ASN A 226 11.84 -0.84 6.28
CA ASN A 226 12.05 -1.13 4.86
C ASN A 226 11.91 0.09 3.95
N ALA A 227 12.30 1.28 4.43
CA ALA A 227 12.46 2.47 3.58
C ALA A 227 13.94 2.66 3.19
N ALA A 228 14.16 3.25 2.02
CA ALA A 228 15.50 3.58 1.55
C ALA A 228 16.04 4.75 2.38
N PRO A 229 17.29 4.68 2.87
CA PRO A 229 17.86 5.74 3.70
C PRO A 229 18.01 7.04 2.92
N LEU A 230 17.95 8.16 3.64
CA LEU A 230 18.08 9.48 3.03
C LEU A 230 19.36 9.62 2.19
N LEU A 231 19.17 10.13 0.97
CA LEU A 231 20.24 10.46 0.06
C LEU A 231 21.12 11.56 0.65
N ARG A 232 22.44 11.37 0.61
CA ARG A 232 23.42 12.31 1.18
C ARG A 232 24.28 12.94 0.10
N GLU A 233 24.49 14.24 0.22
CA GLU A 233 25.42 14.98 -0.64
C GLU A 233 26.82 14.36 -0.60
N GLY A 234 27.50 14.37 -1.75
CA GLY A 234 28.86 13.85 -1.90
C GLY A 234 28.95 12.32 -1.98
N SER A 235 27.80 11.64 -2.03
CA SER A 235 27.70 10.22 -2.37
C SER A 235 27.02 10.05 -3.72
N GLU A 236 27.27 8.92 -4.37
CA GLU A 236 26.61 8.53 -5.60
C GLU A 236 25.74 7.30 -5.33
N TYR A 237 24.57 7.21 -5.97
CA TYR A 237 23.60 6.16 -5.72
C TYR A 237 23.05 5.60 -7.02
N LEU A 238 22.88 4.28 -7.09
CA LEU A 238 21.97 3.65 -8.05
C LEU A 238 20.57 3.61 -7.44
N LEU A 239 19.58 4.15 -8.14
CA LEU A 239 18.18 4.20 -7.73
C LEU A 239 17.29 3.56 -8.78
N TYR A 240 16.28 2.83 -8.28
CA TYR A 240 15.15 2.36 -9.06
C TYR A 240 13.98 3.25 -8.70
N LEU A 241 13.48 4.00 -9.68
CA LEU A 241 12.55 5.09 -9.49
C LEU A 241 11.22 4.83 -10.20
N LYS A 242 10.16 5.39 -9.62
CA LYS A 242 8.85 5.50 -10.25
C LYS A 242 8.34 6.93 -10.06
N PRO A 243 7.66 7.54 -11.06
CA PRO A 243 7.04 8.84 -10.89
C PRO A 243 6.11 8.85 -9.69
N TRP A 244 6.09 9.91 -8.90
CA TRP A 244 5.13 10.12 -7.83
C TRP A 244 3.91 10.84 -8.39
N GLU A 245 2.76 10.20 -8.32
CA GLU A 245 1.48 10.82 -8.65
C GLU A 245 0.69 11.03 -7.38
N ARG A 246 0.20 12.26 -7.19
CA ARG A 246 -0.79 12.49 -6.13
C ARG A 246 -2.11 11.83 -6.58
N ILE A 247 -2.92 11.38 -5.64
CA ILE A 247 -4.24 10.73 -5.82
C ILE A 247 -5.16 11.43 -6.86
N SER A 248 -4.89 12.68 -7.23
CA SER A 248 -5.58 13.42 -8.30
C SER A 248 -5.04 13.24 -9.73
N SER A 249 -4.23 12.22 -10.05
CA SER A 249 -3.63 11.96 -11.38
C SER A 249 -2.77 13.11 -11.95
N ALA A 250 -2.41 14.09 -11.12
CA ALA A 250 -1.56 15.19 -11.53
C ALA A 250 -0.10 14.79 -11.34
N GLU A 251 0.67 14.83 -12.43
CA GLU A 251 2.12 14.70 -12.38
C GLU A 251 2.71 15.71 -11.40
N THR A 252 3.44 15.21 -10.40
CA THR A 252 4.09 16.07 -9.40
C THR A 252 5.49 16.51 -9.83
N GLY A 253 6.07 15.84 -10.84
CA GLY A 253 7.47 15.97 -11.23
C GLY A 253 8.45 15.32 -10.24
N GLN A 254 7.95 14.67 -9.18
CA GLN A 254 8.76 13.97 -8.20
C GLN A 254 8.78 12.47 -8.50
N HIS A 255 9.75 11.78 -7.93
CA HIS A 255 9.91 10.33 -8.02
C HIS A 255 9.99 9.72 -6.62
N VAL A 256 9.64 8.45 -6.49
CA VAL A 256 9.87 7.63 -5.31
C VAL A 256 10.84 6.51 -5.63
N ILE A 257 11.59 6.08 -4.61
CA ILE A 257 12.38 4.85 -4.68
C ILE A 257 11.41 3.68 -4.49
N VAL A 258 11.37 2.74 -5.44
CA VAL A 258 10.42 1.62 -5.42
C VAL A 258 10.83 0.57 -4.38
N GLY A 259 10.46 0.78 -3.11
CA GLY A 259 10.79 -0.06 -1.96
C GLY A 259 12.09 0.35 -1.28
N GLY A 260 12.31 -0.03 -0.01
CA GLY A 260 13.53 0.39 0.69
C GLY A 260 14.81 -0.28 0.25
N GLN A 261 14.69 -1.39 -0.49
CA GLN A 261 15.81 -2.16 -1.00
C GLN A 261 16.34 -1.59 -2.33
N ALA A 262 15.65 -0.62 -2.91
CA ALA A 262 15.83 -0.14 -4.27
C ALA A 262 16.83 1.02 -4.42
N ALA A 263 17.76 1.13 -3.46
CA ALA A 263 18.84 2.10 -3.48
C ALA A 263 20.17 1.44 -3.07
N TRP A 264 21.20 1.63 -3.88
CA TRP A 264 22.56 1.19 -3.59
C TRP A 264 23.49 2.40 -3.56
N GLN A 265 24.25 2.55 -2.48
CA GLN A 265 25.30 3.55 -2.42
C GLN A 265 26.51 3.04 -3.21
N LEU A 266 26.98 3.83 -4.17
CA LEU A 266 28.07 3.45 -5.06
C LEU A 266 29.45 3.86 -4.51
N SER A 267 30.42 3.02 -4.82
CA SER A 267 31.86 3.27 -4.69
C SER A 267 32.53 2.81 -5.98
N GLY A 268 32.68 3.74 -6.93
CA GLY A 268 33.10 3.42 -8.29
C GLY A 268 32.06 2.58 -9.01
N GLU A 269 32.46 1.45 -9.58
CA GLU A 269 31.59 0.53 -10.33
C GLU A 269 30.85 -0.47 -9.43
N SER A 270 30.99 -0.37 -8.11
CA SER A 270 30.35 -1.28 -7.15
C SER A 270 29.35 -0.55 -6.27
N GLY A 271 28.23 -1.20 -5.96
CA GLY A 271 27.20 -0.66 -5.07
C GLY A 271 26.94 -1.56 -3.87
N THR A 272 26.66 -0.96 -2.72
CA THR A 272 26.22 -1.66 -1.50
C THR A 272 24.78 -1.29 -1.19
N ALA A 273 23.95 -2.30 -0.91
CA ALA A 273 22.55 -2.12 -0.57
C ALA A 273 22.42 -1.17 0.64
N SER A 274 21.55 -0.18 0.51
CA SER A 274 21.45 0.87 1.51
C SER A 274 20.54 0.51 2.70
N SER A 275 19.73 -0.55 2.56
CA SER A 275 18.90 -1.15 3.61
C SER A 275 19.47 -2.49 4.12
N GLY A 276 19.41 -2.74 5.42
CA GLY A 276 19.98 -3.93 6.06
C GLY A 276 19.13 -5.20 6.08
N GLN A 277 17.85 -5.15 5.68
CA GLN A 277 16.97 -6.32 5.57
C GLN A 277 16.53 -6.47 4.12
N THR A 278 17.24 -7.30 3.37
CA THR A 278 16.92 -7.55 1.96
C THR A 278 17.23 -8.96 1.53
N ASP A 279 16.33 -9.53 0.71
CA ASP A 279 16.55 -10.77 -0.03
C ASP A 279 17.28 -10.49 -1.36
N LEU A 280 17.44 -9.21 -1.73
CA LEU A 280 18.27 -8.78 -2.85
C LEU A 280 19.77 -8.91 -2.52
N PRO A 281 20.63 -8.96 -3.54
CA PRO A 281 22.07 -8.94 -3.35
C PRO A 281 22.53 -7.72 -2.55
N GLU A 282 23.31 -7.95 -1.50
CA GLU A 282 23.93 -6.89 -0.70
C GLU A 282 24.88 -6.04 -1.55
N ARG A 283 25.47 -6.64 -2.59
CA ARG A 283 26.41 -5.99 -3.50
C ARG A 283 26.03 -6.16 -4.96
N ILE A 284 26.20 -5.08 -5.71
CA ILE A 284 26.01 -5.04 -7.16
C ILE A 284 27.25 -4.48 -7.85
N ALA A 285 27.42 -4.82 -9.12
CA ALA A 285 28.40 -4.24 -10.02
C ALA A 285 27.67 -3.58 -11.20
N LEU A 286 28.14 -2.40 -11.60
CA LEU A 286 27.66 -1.70 -12.78
C LEU A 286 28.52 -2.11 -13.98
N ASP A 287 27.89 -2.65 -15.02
CA ASP A 287 28.53 -2.93 -16.31
C ASP A 287 27.91 -2.05 -17.39
N GLY A 288 28.27 -0.75 -17.34
CA GLY A 288 27.82 0.28 -18.28
C GLY A 288 26.31 0.54 -18.24
N ALA A 289 25.54 -0.35 -18.86
CA ALA A 289 24.09 -0.25 -19.05
C ALA A 289 23.26 -1.14 -18.11
N SER A 290 23.88 -1.94 -17.24
CA SER A 290 23.16 -2.86 -16.34
C SER A 290 23.80 -2.96 -14.97
N ALA A 291 22.97 -3.29 -13.97
CA ALA A 291 23.41 -3.65 -12.62
C ALA A 291 23.33 -5.17 -12.45
N ASN A 292 24.40 -5.79 -12.00
CA ASN A 292 24.48 -7.25 -11.82
C ASN A 292 24.83 -7.60 -10.38
N ALA A 293 24.23 -8.66 -9.85
CA ALA A 293 24.56 -9.19 -8.54
C ALA A 293 26.04 -9.59 -8.47
N VAL A 294 26.72 -9.23 -7.37
CA VAL A 294 28.07 -9.70 -7.08
C VAL A 294 27.98 -10.81 -6.04
N ALA A 295 28.66 -11.95 -6.30
CA ALA A 295 28.72 -13.03 -5.33
C ALA A 295 29.35 -12.55 -4.02
N SER A 296 28.73 -12.89 -2.89
CA SER A 296 29.29 -12.67 -1.57
C SER A 296 30.48 -13.63 -1.36
N ASP A 297 31.68 -13.08 -1.19
CA ASP A 297 32.88 -13.80 -0.76
C ASP A 297 32.74 -14.37 0.67
#